data_AF-A0A024W3E4-F1
#
_entry.id   AF-A0A024W3E4-F1
#
_cell.length_a   1.000
_cell.length_b   1.000
_cell.length_c   1.000
_cell.angle_alpha   90.00
_cell.angle_beta   90.00
_cell.angle_gamma   90.00
#
_symmetry.space_group_name_H-M   'P 1'
#
loop_
_entity.id
_entity.type
_entity.pdbx_description
1 polymer ?
#
loop_
_entity_poly.entity_id
_entity_poly.type
_entity_poly.pdbx_seq_one_letter_code
_entity_poly.pdbx_strand_id
1 'polypeptide(L)'
;MGEYKKWIKKKKNNYLKEEDNKEKEIITKKLNKNVKEQNNEHIYQNEDIYQNKHIYQNEDIYQNEDIYQNNKQDTNISAHHNNNYISDEKKYNKSDLCNISQTNNNIILDIDNDLKNIYIDNSKYFKLDIERNTKKEKIKLNQYCSYNGICSSRFVNNNVKNGLFKVNDKIVYENVEICLGVDKIELTNRGKDLLKNKITIILNKPKHYLSISNDNKSYKKLLVRNLIRNENKYIQEEHKCMSYFIYKNVNIEKVPNLYVCGRLDANSSGLLIFTQNTLSNNYLLYRYKYNIEKEYVIKTYNSITQENMKLLKEHFYVDGKLIYKCHIQYVDNFTLIFKIYQGFHKIIRKMCMLSNIKIKSLHRIRIGNIHLNDLPIGKWRFLMPNEYFF
;
A
#
# COMPACT_ATOMS: atom_id res chain seq x y z
N MET A 1 21.62 -3.97 3.40
CA MET A 1 22.34 -4.80 2.41
C MET A 1 22.66 -6.23 2.89
N GLY A 2 23.28 -6.42 4.07
CA GLY A 2 23.85 -7.73 4.46
C GLY A 2 22.89 -8.93 4.48
N GLU A 3 21.70 -8.79 5.08
CA GLU A 3 20.74 -9.90 5.17
C GLU A 3 20.14 -10.30 3.80
N TYR A 4 19.93 -9.33 2.92
CA TYR A 4 19.49 -9.57 1.55
C TYR A 4 20.50 -10.40 0.75
N LYS A 5 21.81 -10.09 0.87
CA LYS A 5 22.89 -10.90 0.27
C LYS A 5 22.93 -12.32 0.88
N LYS A 6 22.71 -12.48 2.20
CA LYS A 6 22.61 -13.80 2.85
C LYS A 6 21.40 -14.60 2.34
N TRP A 7 20.25 -13.97 2.14
CA TRP A 7 19.04 -14.61 1.61
C TRP A 7 19.21 -15.06 0.16
N ILE A 8 19.75 -14.21 -0.73
CA ILE A 8 20.07 -14.59 -2.12
C ILE A 8 21.02 -15.80 -2.14
N LYS A 9 22.09 -15.77 -1.33
CA LYS A 9 23.05 -16.90 -1.25
C LYS A 9 22.36 -18.19 -0.77
N LYS A 10 21.44 -18.11 0.19
CA LYS A 10 20.65 -19.26 0.65
C LYS A 10 19.65 -19.77 -0.41
N LYS A 11 19.00 -18.88 -1.18
CA LYS A 11 18.09 -19.25 -2.27
C LYS A 11 18.85 -19.93 -3.42
N LYS A 12 20.02 -19.39 -3.82
CA LYS A 12 20.90 -20.00 -4.83
C LYS A 12 21.36 -21.41 -4.43
N ASN A 13 21.77 -21.59 -3.18
CA ASN A 13 22.20 -22.89 -2.66
C ASN A 13 21.04 -23.91 -2.56
N ASN A 14 19.80 -23.48 -2.36
CA ASN A 14 18.66 -24.39 -2.39
C ASN A 14 18.28 -24.80 -3.82
N TYR A 15 18.32 -23.87 -4.78
CA TYR A 15 18.06 -24.17 -6.19
C TYR A 15 19.06 -25.22 -6.74
N LEU A 16 20.35 -25.01 -6.49
CA LEU A 16 21.40 -25.96 -6.89
C LEU A 16 21.20 -27.36 -6.28
N LYS A 17 20.72 -27.45 -5.03
CA LYS A 17 20.39 -28.74 -4.39
C LYS A 17 19.14 -29.41 -4.96
N GLU A 18 18.16 -28.63 -5.45
CA GLU A 18 16.99 -29.18 -6.13
C GLU A 18 17.33 -29.65 -7.55
N GLU A 19 18.30 -29.01 -8.23
CA GLU A 19 18.86 -29.48 -9.49
C GLU A 19 19.71 -30.74 -9.31
N ASP A 20 20.66 -30.76 -8.36
CA ASP A 20 21.46 -31.95 -7.99
C ASP A 20 20.57 -33.17 -7.68
N ASN A 21 19.46 -32.96 -6.97
CA ASN A 21 18.54 -34.03 -6.62
C ASN A 21 17.73 -34.52 -7.82
N LYS A 22 17.31 -33.62 -8.73
CA LYS A 22 16.64 -34.00 -9.99
C LYS A 22 17.58 -34.76 -10.92
N GLU A 23 18.83 -34.33 -11.06
CA GLU A 23 19.84 -35.08 -11.83
C GLU A 23 20.05 -36.48 -11.25
N LYS A 24 20.20 -36.60 -9.93
CA LYS A 24 20.28 -37.91 -9.27
C LYS A 24 19.04 -38.78 -9.53
N GLU A 25 17.84 -38.21 -9.45
CA GLU A 25 16.60 -38.94 -9.76
C GLU A 25 16.56 -39.42 -11.23
N ILE A 26 17.03 -38.59 -12.17
CA ILE A 26 17.13 -38.93 -13.60
C ILE A 26 18.18 -40.03 -13.82
N ILE A 27 19.33 -39.96 -13.16
CA ILE A 27 20.39 -40.98 -13.20
C ILE A 27 19.87 -42.30 -12.62
N THR A 28 19.19 -42.30 -11.47
CA THR A 28 18.59 -43.51 -10.88
C THR A 28 17.50 -44.10 -11.77
N LYS A 29 16.68 -43.27 -12.43
CA LYS A 29 15.66 -43.74 -13.40
C LYS A 29 16.31 -44.32 -14.67
N LYS A 30 17.42 -43.76 -15.16
CA LYS A 30 18.20 -44.34 -16.27
C LYS A 30 18.86 -45.67 -15.88
N LEU A 31 19.48 -45.76 -14.70
CA LEU A 31 20.07 -47.02 -14.20
C LEU A 31 19.01 -48.13 -14.07
N ASN A 32 17.86 -47.84 -13.49
CA ASN A 32 16.75 -48.80 -13.36
C ASN A 32 16.09 -49.17 -14.71
N LYS A 33 16.28 -48.38 -15.76
CA LYS A 33 15.85 -48.70 -17.12
C LYS A 33 16.87 -49.61 -17.81
N ASN A 34 18.16 -49.32 -17.68
CA ASN A 34 19.24 -50.15 -18.22
C ASN A 34 19.24 -51.58 -17.64
N VAL A 35 18.91 -51.76 -16.34
CA VAL A 35 18.78 -53.09 -15.71
C VAL A 35 17.58 -53.89 -16.26
N LYS A 36 16.58 -53.22 -16.86
CA LYS A 36 15.45 -53.89 -17.53
C LYS A 36 15.66 -54.12 -19.03
N GLU A 37 16.55 -53.36 -19.66
CA GLU A 37 16.85 -53.44 -21.09
C GLU A 37 18.03 -54.39 -21.40
N GLN A 38 18.80 -54.84 -20.40
CA GLN A 38 19.84 -55.88 -20.54
C GLN A 38 19.33 -57.32 -20.75
N ASN A 39 18.01 -57.53 -20.83
CA ASN A 39 17.40 -58.84 -21.10
C ASN A 39 16.87 -59.01 -22.54
N ASN A 40 17.18 -58.10 -23.47
CA ASN A 40 16.89 -58.26 -24.90
C ASN A 40 18.06 -57.80 -25.77
N GLU A 41 18.16 -58.42 -26.93
CA GLU A 41 19.34 -58.62 -27.77
C GLU A 41 19.93 -57.36 -28.45
N HIS A 42 21.22 -57.49 -28.83
CA HIS A 42 21.92 -56.93 -29.99
C HIS A 42 21.18 -55.90 -30.89
N ILE A 43 21.81 -54.72 -31.15
CA ILE A 43 22.16 -54.15 -32.49
C ILE A 43 22.55 -52.63 -32.42
N TYR A 44 23.79 -52.34 -32.86
CA TYR A 44 24.35 -51.12 -33.51
C TYR A 44 24.36 -49.69 -32.88
N GLN A 45 25.61 -49.24 -32.62
CA GLN A 45 26.29 -47.97 -33.04
C GLN A 45 25.90 -46.55 -32.53
N ASN A 46 26.94 -45.91 -31.94
CA ASN A 46 27.47 -44.52 -32.05
C ASN A 46 26.55 -43.27 -32.14
N GLU A 47 26.80 -42.25 -31.29
CA GLU A 47 27.61 -41.04 -31.63
C GLU A 47 27.68 -39.98 -30.49
N ASP A 48 28.91 -39.64 -30.10
CA ASP A 48 29.53 -38.33 -29.75
C ASP A 48 28.93 -37.24 -28.82
N ILE A 49 29.87 -36.37 -28.38
CA ILE A 49 29.83 -35.54 -27.15
C ILE A 49 29.99 -34.04 -27.46
N TYR A 50 29.30 -33.20 -26.68
CA TYR A 50 29.32 -31.73 -26.77
C TYR A 50 30.63 -31.04 -26.36
N GLN A 51 30.95 -29.92 -27.03
CA GLN A 51 31.74 -28.81 -26.48
C GLN A 51 31.08 -27.46 -26.84
N ASN A 52 30.87 -26.57 -25.85
CA ASN A 52 31.72 -25.36 -25.72
C ASN A 52 31.38 -24.45 -24.51
N LYS A 53 32.33 -23.56 -24.18
CA LYS A 53 32.32 -22.59 -23.05
C LYS A 53 32.29 -21.12 -23.54
N HIS A 54 32.16 -20.23 -22.54
CA HIS A 54 32.55 -18.79 -22.46
C HIS A 54 31.38 -17.78 -22.56
N ILE A 55 31.00 -17.10 -21.46
CA ILE A 55 31.63 -15.96 -20.75
C ILE A 55 31.44 -14.63 -21.50
N TYR A 56 30.81 -13.63 -20.84
CA TYR A 56 31.32 -12.27 -20.69
C TYR A 56 30.70 -11.56 -19.47
N GLN A 57 31.47 -10.68 -18.84
CA GLN A 57 31.02 -9.69 -17.84
C GLN A 57 30.80 -8.34 -18.55
N ASN A 58 30.09 -7.41 -17.91
CA ASN A 58 30.53 -6.01 -17.74
C ASN A 58 29.66 -5.27 -16.71
N GLU A 59 30.28 -4.33 -15.99
CA GLU A 59 29.61 -3.27 -15.22
C GLU A 59 29.61 -1.99 -16.07
N ASP A 60 28.71 -1.04 -15.79
CA ASP A 60 29.02 0.38 -16.04
C ASP A 60 28.10 1.37 -15.31
N ILE A 61 28.60 2.60 -15.15
CA ILE A 61 28.06 3.72 -14.36
C ILE A 61 27.62 4.86 -15.28
N TYR A 62 26.54 5.59 -14.99
CA TYR A 62 26.35 6.95 -15.53
C TYR A 62 25.68 7.94 -14.56
N GLN A 63 26.14 9.19 -14.63
CA GLN A 63 25.59 10.41 -14.03
C GLN A 63 25.62 11.57 -15.04
N ASN A 64 24.82 12.61 -14.76
CA ASN A 64 24.83 14.00 -15.27
C ASN A 64 24.02 14.40 -16.53
N GLU A 65 23.11 15.37 -16.30
CA GLU A 65 22.94 16.72 -16.94
C GLU A 65 23.15 16.85 -18.48
N ASP A 66 22.29 17.48 -19.30
CA ASP A 66 21.94 18.91 -19.25
C ASP A 66 20.79 19.40 -20.20
N ILE A 67 20.29 20.62 -19.90
CA ILE A 67 19.71 21.76 -20.69
C ILE A 67 19.17 21.60 -22.16
N TYR A 68 18.03 22.25 -22.50
CA TYR A 68 17.85 23.15 -23.68
C TYR A 68 16.59 24.07 -23.60
N GLN A 69 16.59 25.19 -24.36
CA GLN A 69 15.57 26.27 -24.38
C GLN A 69 14.68 26.33 -25.65
N ASN A 70 13.49 26.94 -25.51
CA ASN A 70 12.72 27.81 -26.45
C ASN A 70 12.49 27.46 -27.94
N ASN A 71 11.20 27.38 -28.34
CA ASN A 71 10.46 28.27 -29.28
C ASN A 71 9.01 27.74 -29.45
N LYS A 72 7.91 28.53 -29.42
CA LYS A 72 7.27 29.28 -30.54
C LYS A 72 7.19 28.47 -31.85
N GLN A 73 6.11 28.38 -32.65
CA GLN A 73 4.70 28.89 -32.67
C GLN A 73 3.97 27.96 -33.70
N ASP A 74 2.64 27.88 -33.93
CA ASP A 74 1.45 28.62 -33.48
C ASP A 74 0.15 27.75 -33.60
N THR A 75 -1.06 28.33 -33.49
CA THR A 75 -2.37 27.70 -33.80
C THR A 75 -3.21 28.51 -34.80
N ASN A 76 -3.92 27.88 -35.76
CA ASN A 76 -5.30 28.22 -36.21
C ASN A 76 -5.79 27.48 -37.49
N ILE A 77 -7.13 27.50 -37.71
CA ILE A 77 -7.90 27.16 -38.94
C ILE A 77 -7.94 25.65 -39.30
N SER A 78 -9.04 24.88 -39.31
CA SER A 78 -10.50 25.03 -39.57
C SER A 78 -10.96 24.80 -41.03
N ALA A 79 -11.63 23.68 -41.31
CA ALA A 79 -12.67 23.41 -42.33
C ALA A 79 -12.90 21.88 -42.37
N HIS A 80 -14.09 21.35 -42.08
CA HIS A 80 -15.23 21.19 -43.01
C HIS A 80 -14.88 20.54 -44.37
N HIS A 81 -15.21 19.26 -44.51
CA HIS A 81 -16.08 18.83 -45.61
C HIS A 81 -16.84 17.54 -45.28
N ASN A 82 -18.17 17.61 -45.34
CA ASN A 82 -19.01 16.43 -45.56
C ASN A 82 -18.98 16.09 -47.06
N ASN A 83 -19.18 14.81 -47.39
CA ASN A 83 -20.17 14.42 -48.38
C ASN A 83 -20.53 12.93 -48.26
N ASN A 84 -21.83 12.63 -48.34
CA ASN A 84 -22.40 11.29 -48.43
C ASN A 84 -22.39 10.79 -49.89
N TYR A 85 -22.36 9.47 -50.13
CA TYR A 85 -23.52 8.68 -50.58
C TYR A 85 -23.14 7.37 -51.32
N ILE A 86 -24.06 6.38 -51.23
CA ILE A 86 -24.35 5.29 -52.22
C ILE A 86 -23.19 4.30 -52.45
N SER A 87 -23.15 3.11 -51.82
CA SER A 87 -24.02 1.92 -51.97
C SER A 87 -23.87 1.15 -53.29
N ASP A 88 -23.41 -0.10 -53.22
CA ASP A 88 -23.90 -1.19 -54.08
C ASP A 88 -23.50 -2.58 -53.53
N GLU A 89 -24.43 -3.53 -53.52
CA GLU A 89 -24.19 -4.93 -53.16
C GLU A 89 -23.82 -5.76 -54.41
N LYS A 90 -22.81 -6.64 -54.32
CA LYS A 90 -22.80 -7.91 -55.08
C LYS A 90 -22.24 -9.07 -54.26
N LYS A 91 -23.07 -10.12 -54.12
CA LYS A 91 -22.69 -11.44 -53.57
C LYS A 91 -22.03 -12.28 -54.66
N TYR A 92 -20.96 -13.01 -54.32
CA TYR A 92 -20.60 -14.29 -54.94
C TYR A 92 -20.05 -15.23 -53.85
N ASN A 93 -20.24 -16.54 -54.05
CA ASN A 93 -20.02 -17.56 -53.02
C ASN A 93 -19.00 -18.63 -53.46
N LYS A 94 -18.23 -19.09 -52.46
CA LYS A 94 -17.60 -20.41 -52.30
C LYS A 94 -16.25 -20.76 -52.98
N SER A 95 -15.41 -21.36 -52.12
CA SER A 95 -14.34 -22.37 -52.34
C SER A 95 -13.19 -22.05 -53.30
N ASP A 96 -11.98 -21.86 -52.74
CA ASP A 96 -11.00 -22.96 -52.60
C ASP A 96 -9.86 -22.61 -51.61
N LEU A 97 -9.04 -23.60 -51.24
CA LEU A 97 -8.04 -23.52 -50.15
C LEU A 97 -6.65 -23.01 -50.58
N CYS A 98 -5.99 -22.29 -49.65
CA CYS A 98 -4.53 -22.10 -49.53
C CYS A 98 -3.82 -21.30 -50.66
N ASN A 99 -2.78 -20.49 -50.40
CA ASN A 99 -1.82 -20.55 -49.28
C ASN A 99 -1.10 -19.21 -49.01
N ILE A 100 -0.58 -19.07 -47.78
CA ILE A 100 0.58 -18.23 -47.36
C ILE A 100 0.40 -16.70 -47.10
N SER A 101 0.56 -16.39 -45.80
CA SER A 101 1.05 -15.16 -45.15
C SER A 101 0.45 -13.77 -45.45
N GLN A 102 -0.18 -13.19 -44.42
CA GLN A 102 0.46 -12.09 -43.68
C GLN A 102 -0.04 -12.02 -42.23
N THR A 103 0.89 -11.86 -41.29
CA THR A 103 0.66 -11.88 -39.84
C THR A 103 0.11 -10.55 -39.33
N ASN A 104 -0.98 -10.57 -38.56
CA ASN A 104 -1.32 -9.49 -37.61
C ASN A 104 -2.25 -9.99 -36.47
N ASN A 105 -1.86 -11.08 -35.82
CA ASN A 105 -2.49 -11.49 -34.56
C ASN A 105 -1.96 -10.62 -33.42
N ASN A 106 -2.59 -9.46 -33.21
CA ASN A 106 -2.56 -8.79 -31.91
C ASN A 106 -3.30 -9.66 -30.89
N ILE A 107 -2.62 -10.69 -30.39
CA ILE A 107 -3.10 -11.49 -29.26
C ILE A 107 -3.14 -10.55 -28.07
N ILE A 108 -4.35 -10.11 -27.71
CA ILE A 108 -4.61 -9.53 -26.40
C ILE A 108 -4.32 -10.65 -25.40
N LEU A 109 -3.12 -10.60 -24.81
CA LEU A 109 -2.68 -11.51 -23.75
C LEU A 109 -3.49 -11.19 -22.49
N ASP A 110 -4.70 -11.72 -22.46
CA ASP A 110 -5.62 -11.59 -21.36
C ASP A 110 -5.00 -12.21 -20.11
N ILE A 111 -5.01 -11.46 -19.00
CA ILE A 111 -4.38 -11.91 -17.76
C ILE A 111 -5.15 -13.10 -17.20
N ASP A 112 -4.45 -14.21 -16.91
CA ASP A 112 -5.03 -15.41 -16.28
C ASP A 112 -5.98 -15.02 -15.13
N ASN A 113 -7.15 -15.65 -15.04
CA ASN A 113 -8.12 -15.33 -13.98
C ASN A 113 -7.52 -15.51 -12.57
N ASP A 114 -6.62 -16.48 -12.39
CA ASP A 114 -5.84 -16.77 -11.17
C ASP A 114 -4.80 -15.70 -10.78
N LEU A 115 -4.55 -14.76 -11.69
CA LEU A 115 -3.68 -13.59 -11.50
C LEU A 115 -4.48 -12.29 -11.39
N LYS A 116 -5.77 -12.28 -11.75
CA LYS A 116 -6.64 -11.10 -11.57
C LYS A 116 -6.90 -10.77 -10.09
N ASN A 117 -6.83 -11.75 -9.18
CA ASN A 117 -6.95 -11.54 -7.73
C ASN A 117 -5.84 -12.29 -6.98
N ILE A 118 -4.84 -11.54 -6.50
CA ILE A 118 -3.67 -12.07 -5.77
C ILE A 118 -3.85 -11.82 -4.27
N TYR A 119 -3.92 -12.90 -3.50
CA TYR A 119 -3.99 -12.87 -2.04
C TYR A 119 -2.65 -13.30 -1.44
N ILE A 120 -2.04 -12.42 -0.65
CA ILE A 120 -0.83 -12.70 0.12
C ILE A 120 -1.21 -12.68 1.60
N ASP A 121 -1.09 -13.82 2.28
CA ASP A 121 -1.30 -13.94 3.72
C ASP A 121 -0.13 -14.66 4.41
N ASN A 122 0.69 -13.87 5.10
CA ASN A 122 1.82 -14.33 5.90
C ASN A 122 1.54 -14.24 7.40
N SER A 123 0.29 -14.05 7.85
CA SER A 123 0.00 -13.71 9.26
C SER A 123 0.52 -14.72 10.28
N LYS A 124 0.62 -16.00 9.89
CA LYS A 124 1.25 -17.07 10.70
C LYS A 124 2.69 -16.77 11.14
N TYR A 125 3.44 -15.97 10.37
CA TYR A 125 4.81 -15.56 10.71
C TYR A 125 4.86 -14.32 11.61
N PHE A 126 3.73 -13.65 11.84
CA PHE A 126 3.59 -12.48 12.70
C PHE A 126 2.93 -12.90 14.02
N LYS A 127 3.50 -13.90 14.72
CA LYS A 127 3.16 -14.17 16.12
C LYS A 127 3.44 -12.88 16.91
N LEU A 128 2.39 -12.31 17.49
CA LEU A 128 2.32 -10.87 17.69
C LEU A 128 3.27 -10.37 18.80
N ASP A 129 3.75 -9.13 18.64
CA ASP A 129 4.44 -8.34 19.68
C ASP A 129 3.63 -8.18 21.00
N ILE A 130 2.37 -8.64 21.02
CA ILE A 130 1.49 -8.72 22.19
C ILE A 130 2.10 -9.67 23.24
N GLU A 131 2.53 -10.88 22.87
CA GLU A 131 3.11 -11.87 23.79
C GLU A 131 4.45 -11.41 24.41
N ARG A 132 5.15 -10.46 23.77
CA ARG A 132 6.37 -9.86 24.32
C ARG A 132 6.10 -8.81 25.40
N ASN A 133 4.89 -8.23 25.43
CA ASN A 133 4.50 -7.26 26.46
C ASN A 133 3.77 -7.91 27.64
N THR A 134 3.11 -9.06 27.47
CA THR A 134 2.45 -9.79 28.57
C THR A 134 3.43 -10.35 29.60
N LYS A 135 4.73 -10.48 29.27
CA LYS A 135 5.78 -10.86 30.23
C LYS A 135 6.28 -9.73 31.15
N LYS A 136 5.76 -8.50 31.03
CA LYS A 136 6.14 -7.38 31.91
C LYS A 136 5.17 -7.22 33.06
N GLU A 137 5.60 -7.52 34.27
CA GLU A 137 4.86 -7.23 35.50
C GLU A 137 4.58 -5.74 35.69
N LYS A 138 5.51 -4.88 35.23
CA LYS A 138 5.41 -3.42 35.29
C LYS A 138 5.58 -2.75 33.93
N ILE A 139 4.75 -1.76 33.64
CA ILE A 139 4.85 -0.89 32.45
C ILE A 139 4.69 0.58 32.83
N LYS A 140 5.10 1.52 31.97
CA LYS A 140 4.92 2.96 32.26
C LYS A 140 3.47 3.39 32.09
N LEU A 141 3.01 4.37 32.87
CA LEU A 141 1.65 4.94 32.81
C LEU A 141 1.22 5.30 31.38
N ASN A 142 2.10 5.92 30.58
CA ASN A 142 1.80 6.27 29.19
C ASN A 142 1.62 5.07 28.25
N GLN A 143 2.22 3.92 28.56
CA GLN A 143 2.02 2.66 27.86
C GLN A 143 0.72 2.00 28.35
N TYR A 144 0.50 1.95 29.66
CA TYR A 144 -0.71 1.40 30.28
C TYR A 144 -1.98 2.08 29.76
N CYS A 145 -2.04 3.42 29.81
CA CYS A 145 -3.21 4.17 29.34
C CYS A 145 -3.52 3.92 27.86
N SER A 146 -2.47 3.77 27.02
CA SER A 146 -2.66 3.51 25.58
C SER A 146 -3.02 2.05 25.28
N TYR A 147 -2.58 1.11 26.12
CA TYR A 147 -2.90 -0.31 25.99
C TYR A 147 -4.33 -0.62 26.47
N ASN A 148 -4.74 -0.04 27.61
CA ASN A 148 -6.06 -0.24 28.20
C ASN A 148 -7.12 0.73 27.67
N GLY A 149 -6.77 1.61 26.73
CA GLY A 149 -7.75 2.46 26.05
C GLY A 149 -8.21 3.70 26.81
N ILE A 150 -7.54 4.06 27.90
CA ILE A 150 -7.87 5.23 28.72
C ILE A 150 -7.60 6.53 27.92
N CYS A 151 -6.42 6.63 27.31
CA CYS A 151 -6.02 7.74 26.45
C CYS A 151 -4.71 7.40 25.72
N SER A 152 -4.30 8.18 24.72
CA SER A 152 -3.01 7.93 24.05
C SER A 152 -1.79 8.24 24.94
N SER A 153 -0.67 7.59 24.66
CA SER A 153 0.62 7.91 25.32
C SER A 153 1.04 9.37 25.15
N ARG A 154 0.65 10.03 24.04
CA ARG A 154 0.91 11.47 23.84
C ARG A 154 0.06 12.33 24.76
N PHE A 155 -1.21 11.95 24.99
CA PHE A 155 -2.06 12.66 25.93
C PHE A 155 -1.50 12.56 27.36
N VAL A 156 -0.98 11.38 27.77
CA VAL A 156 -0.26 11.24 29.04
C VAL A 156 0.99 12.13 29.08
N ASN A 157 1.92 11.99 28.13
CA ASN A 157 3.16 12.76 28.12
C ASN A 157 2.93 14.28 28.17
N ASN A 158 1.91 14.78 27.49
CA ASN A 158 1.60 16.22 27.44
C ASN A 158 0.85 16.75 28.68
N ASN A 159 0.23 15.88 29.49
CA ASN A 159 -0.67 16.32 30.56
C ASN A 159 -0.42 15.69 31.93
N VAL A 160 0.53 14.76 32.06
CA VAL A 160 0.79 14.11 33.36
C VAL A 160 1.22 15.12 34.42
N LYS A 161 2.07 16.09 34.04
CA LYS A 161 2.48 17.22 34.88
C LYS A 161 1.33 18.15 35.30
N ASN A 162 0.18 18.06 34.65
CA ASN A 162 -1.02 18.85 34.97
C ASN A 162 -1.93 18.13 35.98
N GLY A 163 -1.49 17.02 36.58
CA GLY A 163 -2.22 16.28 37.61
C GLY A 163 -3.50 15.59 37.10
N LEU A 164 -3.58 15.27 35.80
CA LEU A 164 -4.82 14.73 35.21
C LEU A 164 -5.10 13.25 35.54
N PHE A 165 -4.12 12.53 36.10
CA PHE A 165 -4.15 11.08 36.30
C PHE A 165 -4.11 10.74 37.79
N LYS A 166 -4.86 9.70 38.16
CA LYS A 166 -4.79 9.05 39.46
C LYS A 166 -4.23 7.63 39.31
N VAL A 167 -3.40 7.21 40.26
CA VAL A 167 -2.96 5.83 40.46
C VAL A 167 -3.27 5.48 41.91
N ASN A 168 -4.09 4.46 42.14
CA ASN A 168 -4.59 4.08 43.47
C ASN A 168 -5.13 5.29 44.24
N ASP A 169 -6.04 6.01 43.58
CA ASP A 169 -6.71 7.26 43.99
C ASP A 169 -5.83 8.51 44.24
N LYS A 170 -4.50 8.37 44.26
CA LYS A 170 -3.53 9.47 44.40
C LYS A 170 -3.18 10.09 43.05
N ILE A 171 -3.15 11.42 42.98
CA ILE A 171 -2.78 12.16 41.75
C ILE A 171 -1.27 11.98 41.48
N VAL A 172 -0.92 11.69 40.23
CA VAL A 172 0.47 11.57 39.77
C VAL A 172 0.85 12.68 38.79
N TYR A 173 2.07 13.20 38.92
CA TYR A 173 2.60 14.31 38.13
C TYR A 173 3.68 13.89 37.10
N GLU A 174 4.05 12.62 37.09
CA GLU A 174 5.07 12.05 36.23
C GLU A 174 4.67 10.69 35.63
N ASN A 175 5.44 10.21 34.66
CA ASN A 175 5.21 8.93 34.00
C ASN A 175 5.69 7.77 34.87
N VAL A 176 4.96 7.49 35.95
CA VAL A 176 5.22 6.42 36.93
C VAL A 176 5.17 5.02 36.29
N GLU A 177 5.68 4.04 37.02
CA GLU A 177 5.48 2.62 36.70
C GLU A 177 4.18 2.11 37.30
N ILE A 178 3.58 1.15 36.62
CA ILE A 178 2.26 0.60 36.87
C ILE A 178 2.39 -0.93 36.89
N CYS A 179 1.99 -1.54 38.00
CA CYS A 179 1.91 -2.98 38.20
C CYS A 179 0.63 -3.51 37.54
N LEU A 180 0.78 -4.40 36.56
CA LEU A 180 -0.37 -4.95 35.84
C LEU A 180 -1.25 -5.79 36.78
N GLY A 181 -2.57 -5.59 36.71
CA GLY A 181 -3.55 -6.32 37.52
C GLY A 181 -3.68 -5.88 38.98
N VAL A 182 -2.76 -5.04 39.48
CA VAL A 182 -2.77 -4.54 40.87
C VAL A 182 -3.16 -3.05 40.91
N ASP A 183 -2.49 -2.22 40.13
CA ASP A 183 -2.71 -0.76 40.19
C ASP A 183 -3.98 -0.35 39.44
N LYS A 184 -4.78 0.52 40.08
CA LYS A 184 -5.99 1.13 39.52
C LYS A 184 -5.68 2.52 38.96
N ILE A 185 -5.90 2.74 37.67
CA ILE A 185 -5.57 3.98 36.96
C ILE A 185 -6.85 4.66 36.50
N GLU A 186 -7.02 5.93 36.89
CA GLU A 186 -8.17 6.74 36.49
C GLU A 186 -7.76 8.12 35.98
N LEU A 187 -8.62 8.73 35.16
CA LEU A 187 -8.57 10.15 34.85
C LEU A 187 -9.37 10.94 35.89
N THR A 188 -8.82 12.06 36.32
CA THR A 188 -9.57 13.12 37.01
C THR A 188 -10.75 13.61 36.14
N ASN A 189 -11.76 14.26 36.74
CA ASN A 189 -12.88 14.83 35.99
C ASN A 189 -12.40 15.80 34.90
N ARG A 190 -11.45 16.70 35.23
CA ARG A 190 -10.76 17.57 34.26
C ARG A 190 -10.08 16.78 33.13
N GLY A 191 -9.46 15.63 33.45
CA GLY A 191 -8.88 14.73 32.46
C GLY A 191 -9.92 14.09 31.54
N LYS A 192 -11.06 13.64 32.08
CA LYS A 192 -12.20 13.11 31.32
C LYS A 192 -12.80 14.19 30.41
N ASP A 193 -12.99 15.40 30.91
CA ASP A 193 -13.52 16.54 30.14
C ASP A 193 -12.57 16.97 29.01
N LEU A 194 -11.25 16.94 29.26
CA LEU A 194 -10.24 17.18 28.23
C LEU A 194 -10.20 16.10 27.14
N LEU A 195 -10.87 14.96 27.30
CA LEU A 195 -11.06 13.95 26.25
C LEU A 195 -12.42 14.07 25.52
N LYS A 196 -13.38 14.84 26.03
CA LYS A 196 -14.66 15.11 25.35
C LYS A 196 -14.47 15.99 24.11
N ASN A 197 -15.52 16.03 23.28
CA ASN A 197 -15.72 16.96 22.16
C ASN A 197 -14.54 17.04 21.18
N LYS A 198 -13.96 15.87 20.82
CA LYS A 198 -12.80 15.79 19.92
C LYS A 198 -13.23 15.81 18.46
N ILE A 199 -12.67 16.76 17.72
CA ILE A 199 -12.89 16.88 16.28
C ILE A 199 -12.08 15.82 15.53
N THR A 200 -12.76 15.15 14.58
CA THR A 200 -12.13 14.35 13.53
C THR A 200 -12.67 14.81 12.18
N ILE A 201 -11.79 14.96 11.21
CA ILE A 201 -12.12 15.32 9.83
C ILE A 201 -11.49 14.34 8.84
N ILE A 202 -12.15 14.17 7.70
CA ILE A 202 -11.68 13.42 6.54
C ILE A 202 -11.39 14.44 5.44
N LEU A 203 -10.23 14.32 4.80
CA LEU A 203 -9.76 15.23 3.76
C LEU A 203 -9.31 14.44 2.53
N ASN A 204 -9.72 14.86 1.33
CA ASN A 204 -9.22 14.28 0.09
C ASN A 204 -7.89 14.95 -0.30
N LYS A 205 -6.77 14.30 -0.02
CA LYS A 205 -5.44 14.88 -0.17
C LYS A 205 -5.07 15.04 -1.65
N PRO A 206 -4.72 16.24 -2.15
CA PRO A 206 -4.10 16.41 -3.46
C PRO A 206 -2.65 15.88 -3.52
N LYS A 207 -2.14 15.59 -4.72
CA LYS A 207 -0.72 15.31 -4.94
C LYS A 207 0.14 16.54 -4.56
N HIS A 208 1.45 16.33 -4.38
CA HIS A 208 2.49 17.32 -4.03
C HIS A 208 2.42 17.91 -2.61
N TYR A 209 1.26 17.90 -1.94
CA TYR A 209 1.16 18.34 -0.54
C TYR A 209 1.76 17.33 0.45
N LEU A 210 2.36 17.81 1.55
CA LEU A 210 2.98 17.01 2.60
C LEU A 210 2.03 16.73 3.78
N SER A 211 1.91 15.46 4.14
CA SER A 211 1.09 14.98 5.27
C SER A 211 1.81 15.16 6.63
N ILE A 212 2.24 16.38 6.95
CA ILE A 212 2.92 16.73 8.22
C ILE A 212 2.01 17.73 8.98
N SER A 213 1.94 17.64 10.31
CA SER A 213 1.17 18.60 11.13
C SER A 213 1.76 20.02 11.07
N ASN A 214 3.06 20.16 11.35
CA ASN A 214 3.79 21.43 11.38
C ASN A 214 5.13 21.27 10.64
N ASP A 215 5.65 22.36 10.08
CA ASP A 215 7.02 22.44 9.56
C ASP A 215 7.73 23.67 10.15
N ASN A 216 8.57 23.45 11.16
CA ASN A 216 9.28 24.53 11.84
C ASN A 216 10.52 25.02 11.05
N LYS A 217 10.81 24.45 9.86
CA LYS A 217 12.08 24.69 9.15
C LYS A 217 11.94 25.37 7.78
N SER A 218 10.73 25.50 7.21
CA SER A 218 10.55 26.26 5.97
C SER A 218 9.10 26.63 5.67
N TYR A 219 8.83 27.92 5.46
CA TYR A 219 7.53 28.43 4.99
C TYR A 219 7.20 28.05 3.54
N LYS A 220 8.14 27.47 2.77
CA LYS A 220 7.94 27.14 1.35
C LYS A 220 7.25 25.79 1.09
N LYS A 221 6.99 24.96 2.11
CA LYS A 221 6.42 23.62 1.91
C LYS A 221 4.89 23.63 1.86
N LEU A 222 4.30 23.05 0.81
CA LEU A 222 2.86 22.84 0.71
C LEU A 222 2.41 21.78 1.73
N LEU A 223 1.90 22.21 2.89
CA LEU A 223 1.39 21.32 3.93
C LEU A 223 -0.10 21.04 3.72
N VAL A 224 -0.52 19.78 3.88
CA VAL A 224 -1.96 19.43 3.82
C VAL A 224 -2.77 20.15 4.91
N ARG A 225 -2.14 20.51 6.05
CA ARG A 225 -2.77 21.31 7.11
C ARG A 225 -3.33 22.64 6.60
N ASN A 226 -2.70 23.24 5.57
CA ASN A 226 -3.08 24.54 5.00
C ASN A 226 -4.39 24.47 4.19
N LEU A 227 -4.85 23.28 3.81
CA LEU A 227 -6.14 23.05 3.14
C LEU A 227 -7.31 22.96 4.14
N ILE A 228 -7.03 22.81 5.44
CA ILE A 228 -8.05 22.70 6.49
C ILE A 228 -8.48 24.11 6.89
N ARG A 229 -9.31 24.70 6.04
CA ARG A 229 -9.91 26.04 6.12
C ARG A 229 -11.40 25.99 5.84
N ASN A 230 -12.16 26.97 6.30
CA ASN A 230 -13.62 26.97 6.11
C ASN A 230 -14.04 26.97 4.63
N GLU A 231 -13.31 27.67 3.75
CA GLU A 231 -13.48 27.68 2.28
C GLU A 231 -13.36 26.28 1.62
N ASN A 232 -12.66 25.36 2.29
CA ASN A 232 -12.42 23.99 1.83
C ASN A 232 -13.26 22.96 2.56
N LYS A 233 -14.19 23.40 3.42
CA LYS A 233 -15.22 22.54 4.00
C LYS A 233 -16.17 22.10 2.89
N TYR A 234 -16.35 20.78 2.76
CA TYR A 234 -17.39 20.17 1.94
C TYR A 234 -18.56 19.77 2.84
N ILE A 235 -19.77 20.05 2.37
CA ILE A 235 -21.03 19.73 3.05
C ILE A 235 -21.89 18.96 2.05
N GLN A 236 -22.04 17.66 2.27
CA GLN A 236 -22.97 16.83 1.51
C GLN A 236 -24.40 17.20 1.85
N GLU A 237 -25.31 17.09 0.89
CA GLU A 237 -26.71 17.51 1.03
C GLU A 237 -27.50 16.73 2.07
N GLU A 238 -27.42 15.40 1.98
CA GLU A 238 -27.80 14.42 3.00
C GLU A 238 -27.33 14.77 4.43
N HIS A 239 -26.19 15.45 4.57
CA HIS A 239 -25.56 15.78 5.84
C HIS A 239 -25.68 17.27 6.22
N LYS A 240 -26.39 18.11 5.45
CA LYS A 240 -26.54 19.55 5.72
C LYS A 240 -27.09 19.77 7.15
N CYS A 241 -28.21 19.16 7.53
CA CYS A 241 -28.80 19.36 8.86
C CYS A 241 -27.86 18.93 10.01
N MET A 242 -27.41 17.67 10.00
CA MET A 242 -26.63 17.10 11.11
C MET A 242 -25.25 17.76 11.26
N SER A 243 -24.51 17.94 10.16
CA SER A 243 -23.17 18.53 10.20
C SER A 243 -23.18 20.05 10.49
N TYR A 244 -24.29 20.71 10.19
CA TYR A 244 -24.52 22.12 10.56
C TYR A 244 -24.72 22.24 12.07
N PHE A 245 -25.68 21.54 12.68
CA PHE A 245 -25.95 21.70 14.11
C PHE A 245 -24.74 21.37 15.01
N ILE A 246 -24.02 20.29 14.74
CA ILE A 246 -22.93 19.84 15.63
C ILE A 246 -21.71 20.80 15.56
N TYR A 247 -21.44 21.41 14.40
CA TYR A 247 -20.18 22.12 14.15
C TYR A 247 -20.32 23.51 13.51
N LYS A 248 -21.50 24.15 13.55
CA LYS A 248 -21.79 25.47 12.93
C LYS A 248 -20.74 26.54 13.24
N ASN A 249 -20.30 26.58 14.50
CA ASN A 249 -19.49 27.66 15.05
C ASN A 249 -18.00 27.26 15.27
N VAL A 250 -17.56 26.12 14.73
CA VAL A 250 -16.16 25.67 14.88
C VAL A 250 -15.25 26.37 13.88
N ASN A 251 -14.38 27.26 14.36
CA ASN A 251 -13.28 27.80 13.57
C ASN A 251 -12.15 26.75 13.46
N ILE A 252 -12.18 25.93 12.40
CA ILE A 252 -11.27 24.77 12.21
C ILE A 252 -9.78 25.15 12.12
N GLU A 253 -9.49 26.39 11.71
CA GLU A 253 -8.12 26.90 11.56
C GLU A 253 -7.49 27.16 12.93
N LYS A 254 -8.29 27.65 13.89
CA LYS A 254 -7.89 27.86 15.29
C LYS A 254 -7.93 26.58 16.14
N VAL A 255 -8.42 25.43 15.64
CA VAL A 255 -8.46 24.17 16.39
C VAL A 255 -7.05 23.65 16.68
N PRO A 256 -6.62 23.60 17.96
CA PRO A 256 -5.29 23.12 18.34
C PRO A 256 -5.23 21.60 18.30
N ASN A 257 -4.01 21.05 18.23
CA ASN A 257 -3.73 19.61 18.40
C ASN A 257 -4.51 18.70 17.42
N LEU A 258 -4.81 19.19 16.22
CA LEU A 258 -5.42 18.42 15.15
C LEU A 258 -4.33 17.65 14.38
N TYR A 259 -4.11 16.38 14.73
CA TYR A 259 -3.00 15.58 14.22
C TYR A 259 -3.38 14.77 12.97
N VAL A 260 -2.46 14.66 12.01
CA VAL A 260 -2.60 13.75 10.88
C VAL A 260 -2.56 12.29 11.33
N CYS A 261 -3.55 11.52 10.93
CA CYS A 261 -3.71 10.11 11.25
C CYS A 261 -3.47 9.27 9.98
N GLY A 262 -2.34 8.54 9.95
CA GLY A 262 -1.95 7.71 8.80
C GLY A 262 -1.49 8.51 7.58
N ARG A 263 -0.22 8.93 7.57
CA ARG A 263 0.39 9.78 6.53
C ARG A 263 0.28 9.18 5.12
N LEU A 264 0.11 10.05 4.13
CA LEU A 264 0.36 9.76 2.70
C LEU A 264 1.63 10.48 2.23
N ASP A 265 2.35 9.89 1.28
CA ASP A 265 3.48 10.54 0.61
C ASP A 265 3.04 11.79 -0.17
N ALA A 266 4.00 12.67 -0.51
CA ALA A 266 3.76 13.86 -1.32
C ALA A 266 2.99 13.53 -2.62
N ASN A 267 3.53 12.58 -3.40
CA ASN A 267 3.02 12.21 -4.73
C ASN A 267 1.84 11.21 -4.68
N SER A 268 1.27 10.98 -3.50
CA SER A 268 0.07 10.15 -3.27
C SER A 268 -1.11 11.04 -2.89
N SER A 269 -2.33 10.63 -3.24
CA SER A 269 -3.56 11.40 -3.02
C SER A 269 -4.65 10.58 -2.31
N GLY A 270 -5.80 11.21 -2.03
CA GLY A 270 -6.97 10.54 -1.45
C GLY A 270 -7.09 10.68 0.05
N LEU A 271 -7.90 9.80 0.64
CA LEU A 271 -8.39 9.85 2.02
C LEU A 271 -7.26 10.04 3.03
N LEU A 272 -7.27 11.16 3.74
CA LEU A 272 -6.40 11.46 4.87
C LEU A 272 -7.24 11.91 6.06
N ILE A 273 -7.02 11.30 7.21
CA ILE A 273 -7.73 11.62 8.45
C ILE A 273 -6.90 12.64 9.23
N PHE A 274 -7.57 13.63 9.82
CA PHE A 274 -7.01 14.46 10.88
C PHE A 274 -7.89 14.38 12.12
N THR A 275 -7.30 14.23 13.31
CA THR A 275 -8.06 14.04 14.54
C THR A 275 -7.37 14.65 15.76
N GLN A 276 -8.17 15.21 16.67
CA GLN A 276 -7.76 15.50 18.04
C GLN A 276 -7.86 14.26 18.94
N ASN A 277 -8.63 13.23 18.53
CA ASN A 277 -8.72 11.97 19.25
C ASN A 277 -7.46 11.14 19.01
N THR A 278 -6.45 11.44 19.81
CA THR A 278 -5.16 10.75 19.77
C THR A 278 -5.26 9.25 20.11
N LEU A 279 -6.33 8.81 20.80
CA LEU A 279 -6.58 7.39 21.09
C LEU A 279 -7.06 6.66 19.83
N SER A 280 -8.06 7.18 19.11
CA SER A 280 -8.48 6.63 17.81
C SER A 280 -7.31 6.56 16.82
N ASN A 281 -6.44 7.58 16.80
CA ASN A 281 -5.22 7.55 16.02
C ASN A 281 -4.23 6.46 16.48
N ASN A 282 -4.11 6.18 17.78
CA ASN A 282 -3.28 5.07 18.26
C ASN A 282 -3.87 3.72 17.84
N TYR A 283 -5.17 3.57 17.94
CA TYR A 283 -5.90 2.37 17.55
C TYR A 283 -5.75 2.08 16.05
N LEU A 284 -5.91 3.10 15.21
CA LEU A 284 -5.81 2.99 13.75
C LEU A 284 -4.40 2.59 13.26
N LEU A 285 -3.35 3.08 13.93
CA LEU A 285 -1.97 2.94 13.47
C LEU A 285 -1.15 1.86 14.19
N TYR A 286 -1.53 1.47 15.40
CA TYR A 286 -0.75 0.56 16.24
C TYR A 286 -1.56 -0.63 16.78
N ARG A 287 -2.67 -0.39 17.49
CA ARG A 287 -3.42 -1.47 18.16
C ARG A 287 -4.05 -2.45 17.18
N TYR A 288 -4.79 -1.92 16.20
CA TYR A 288 -5.52 -2.70 15.19
C TYR A 288 -4.87 -2.59 13.80
N LYS A 289 -3.55 -2.30 13.75
CA LYS A 289 -2.78 -2.12 12.50
C LYS A 289 -2.85 -3.32 11.54
N TYR A 290 -3.15 -4.50 12.07
CA TYR A 290 -3.28 -5.76 11.32
C TYR A 290 -4.73 -6.14 11.01
N ASN A 291 -5.71 -5.42 11.55
CA ASN A 291 -7.14 -5.65 11.33
C ASN A 291 -7.74 -4.60 10.38
N ILE A 292 -7.19 -3.38 10.35
CA ILE A 292 -7.69 -2.30 9.48
C ILE A 292 -7.00 -2.33 8.13
N GLU A 293 -7.71 -2.79 7.10
CA GLU A 293 -7.29 -2.60 5.72
C GLU A 293 -7.39 -1.13 5.26
N LYS A 294 -6.56 -0.81 4.27
CA LYS A 294 -6.44 0.51 3.64
C LYS A 294 -6.42 0.24 2.14
N GLU A 295 -7.35 0.85 1.40
CA GLU A 295 -7.58 0.53 0.01
C GLU A 295 -7.10 1.66 -0.90
N TYR A 296 -6.36 1.27 -1.94
CA TYR A 296 -5.69 2.18 -2.85
C TYR A 296 -5.99 1.81 -4.30
N VAL A 297 -6.45 2.78 -5.08
CA VAL A 297 -6.47 2.70 -6.54
C VAL A 297 -5.11 3.16 -7.06
N ILE A 298 -4.48 2.32 -7.88
CA ILE A 298 -3.21 2.57 -8.54
C ILE A 298 -3.50 2.67 -10.03
N LYS A 299 -3.10 3.77 -10.66
CA LYS A 299 -3.05 3.87 -12.12
C LYS A 299 -1.60 3.83 -12.59
N THR A 300 -1.32 3.12 -13.66
CA THR A 300 0.02 2.93 -14.23
C THR A 300 0.26 3.86 -15.42
N TYR A 301 1.51 3.94 -15.89
CA TYR A 301 1.85 4.58 -17.17
C TYR A 301 1.74 3.59 -18.34
N ASN A 302 2.19 2.36 -18.11
CA ASN A 302 2.25 1.28 -19.11
C ASN A 302 1.13 0.27 -18.84
N SER A 303 0.73 -0.49 -19.86
CA SER A 303 -0.17 -1.63 -19.67
C SER A 303 0.45 -2.63 -18.69
N ILE A 304 -0.37 -3.13 -17.78
CA ILE A 304 -0.01 -4.18 -16.83
C ILE A 304 0.01 -5.50 -17.60
N THR A 305 1.10 -6.26 -17.49
CA THR A 305 1.27 -7.55 -18.17
C THR A 305 1.05 -8.72 -17.20
N GLN A 306 0.80 -9.90 -17.75
CA GLN A 306 0.76 -11.16 -16.99
C GLN A 306 2.09 -11.42 -16.24
N GLU A 307 3.23 -10.99 -16.77
CA GLU A 307 4.53 -11.04 -16.09
C GLU A 307 4.56 -10.13 -14.85
N ASN A 308 4.08 -8.89 -14.96
CA ASN A 308 3.97 -7.99 -13.80
C ASN A 308 3.11 -8.62 -12.69
N MET A 309 2.02 -9.30 -13.05
CA MET A 309 1.13 -9.96 -12.10
C MET A 309 1.74 -11.23 -11.50
N LYS A 310 2.51 -12.02 -12.28
CA LYS A 310 3.30 -13.15 -11.76
C LYS A 310 4.31 -12.68 -10.72
N LEU A 311 5.05 -11.60 -11.02
CA LEU A 311 5.95 -10.96 -10.05
C LEU A 311 5.20 -10.45 -8.81
N LEU A 312 4.02 -9.83 -8.96
CA LEU A 312 3.19 -9.38 -7.84
C LEU A 312 2.62 -10.52 -6.98
N LYS A 313 2.62 -11.77 -7.46
CA LYS A 313 2.20 -12.98 -6.72
C LYS A 313 3.34 -13.59 -5.91
N GLU A 314 4.61 -13.22 -6.17
CA GLU A 314 5.75 -13.73 -5.40
C GLU A 314 5.78 -13.18 -3.96
N HIS A 315 6.54 -13.87 -3.09
CA HIS A 315 6.63 -13.52 -1.67
C HIS A 315 7.51 -12.27 -1.45
N PHE A 316 6.88 -11.11 -1.38
CA PHE A 316 7.60 -9.85 -1.14
C PHE A 316 8.21 -9.75 0.25
N TYR A 317 9.54 -9.66 0.26
CA TYR A 317 10.28 -8.87 1.23
C TYR A 317 10.50 -7.48 0.66
N VAL A 318 10.04 -6.44 1.37
CA VAL A 318 10.31 -5.05 1.02
C VAL A 318 11.14 -4.43 2.13
N ASP A 319 12.29 -3.86 1.80
CA ASP A 319 13.30 -3.38 2.77
C ASP A 319 13.73 -4.46 3.79
N GLY A 320 13.74 -5.74 3.39
CA GLY A 320 14.02 -6.87 4.28
C GLY A 320 12.86 -7.25 5.23
N LYS A 321 11.68 -6.61 5.10
CA LYS A 321 10.49 -6.94 5.89
C LYS A 321 9.49 -7.74 5.05
N LEU A 322 9.07 -8.88 5.57
CA LEU A 322 7.99 -9.68 4.99
C LEU A 322 6.69 -8.86 4.95
N ILE A 323 5.84 -9.08 3.94
CA ILE A 323 4.51 -8.47 3.89
C ILE A 323 3.52 -9.26 4.76
N TYR A 324 2.78 -8.60 5.67
CA TYR A 324 1.77 -9.24 6.52
C TYR A 324 0.59 -9.84 5.72
N LYS A 325 -0.34 -8.98 5.29
CA LYS A 325 -1.50 -9.32 4.46
C LYS A 325 -1.67 -8.25 3.39
N CYS A 326 -1.94 -8.70 2.17
CA CYS A 326 -2.19 -7.85 1.01
C CYS A 326 -3.14 -8.57 0.05
N HIS A 327 -4.16 -7.89 -0.44
CA HIS A 327 -4.96 -8.34 -1.59
C HIS A 327 -4.74 -7.33 -2.74
N ILE A 328 -4.43 -7.86 -3.91
CA ILE A 328 -4.21 -7.10 -5.14
C ILE A 328 -5.21 -7.58 -6.17
N GLN A 329 -6.03 -6.67 -6.66
CA GLN A 329 -7.02 -6.91 -7.72
C GLN A 329 -6.62 -6.16 -8.99
N TYR A 330 -6.61 -6.87 -10.11
CA TYR A 330 -6.58 -6.31 -11.45
C TYR A 330 -7.98 -5.82 -11.83
N VAL A 331 -8.07 -4.60 -12.36
CA VAL A 331 -9.33 -3.99 -12.79
C VAL A 331 -9.36 -3.84 -14.31
N ASP A 332 -8.32 -3.21 -14.85
CA ASP A 332 -8.14 -2.96 -16.27
C ASP A 332 -6.65 -2.85 -16.60
N ASN A 333 -6.31 -2.75 -17.89
CA ASN A 333 -4.94 -2.71 -18.41
C ASN A 333 -4.04 -1.66 -17.73
N PHE A 334 -4.59 -0.61 -17.10
CA PHE A 334 -3.84 0.45 -16.45
C PHE A 334 -4.20 0.65 -14.97
N THR A 335 -5.05 -0.20 -14.38
CA THR A 335 -5.57 -0.02 -13.01
C THR A 335 -5.45 -1.27 -12.14
N LEU A 336 -4.84 -1.10 -10.96
CA LEU A 336 -4.82 -2.08 -9.87
C LEU A 336 -5.48 -1.51 -8.60
N ILE A 337 -6.14 -2.36 -7.81
CA ILE A 337 -6.60 -2.05 -6.46
C ILE A 337 -5.75 -2.84 -5.46
N PHE A 338 -5.16 -2.15 -4.49
CA PHE A 338 -4.40 -2.76 -3.39
C PHE A 338 -5.12 -2.53 -2.06
N LYS A 339 -5.47 -3.62 -1.36
CA LYS A 339 -5.96 -3.63 0.02
C LYS A 339 -4.82 -4.09 0.93
N ILE A 340 -4.26 -3.18 1.72
CA ILE A 340 -3.13 -3.44 2.63
C ILE A 340 -3.49 -3.15 4.08
N TYR A 341 -3.02 -4.00 4.99
CA TYR A 341 -3.23 -3.81 6.43
C TYR A 341 -2.08 -2.96 7.02
N GLN A 342 -0.85 -3.36 6.75
CA GLN A 342 0.37 -2.68 7.18
C GLN A 342 0.71 -1.41 6.37
N GLY A 343 1.47 -0.48 6.96
CA GLY A 343 1.85 0.79 6.31
C GLY A 343 3.26 1.25 6.64
N PHE A 344 4.29 0.55 6.16
CA PHE A 344 5.67 1.06 6.18
C PHE A 344 5.97 1.92 4.94
N HIS A 345 7.08 2.67 5.01
CA HIS A 345 7.44 3.72 4.05
C HIS A 345 7.42 3.24 2.59
N LYS A 346 6.52 3.82 1.79
CA LYS A 346 6.35 3.61 0.35
C LYS A 346 6.09 2.15 -0.08
N ILE A 347 5.53 1.29 0.79
CA ILE A 347 5.28 -0.14 0.52
C ILE A 347 4.74 -0.43 -0.89
N ILE A 348 3.59 0.14 -1.27
CA ILE A 348 2.95 -0.10 -2.58
C ILE A 348 3.88 0.28 -3.73
N ARG A 349 4.54 1.44 -3.62
CA ARG A 349 5.47 1.92 -4.67
C ARG A 349 6.64 0.98 -4.85
N LYS A 350 7.13 0.37 -3.76
CA LYS A 350 8.23 -0.60 -3.79
C LYS A 350 7.79 -1.95 -4.35
N MET A 351 6.60 -2.43 -4.02
CA MET A 351 6.01 -3.64 -4.64
C MET A 351 5.90 -3.45 -6.16
N CYS A 352 5.23 -2.38 -6.60
CA CYS A 352 5.10 -2.08 -8.03
C CYS A 352 6.47 -1.93 -8.71
N MET A 353 7.44 -1.24 -8.09
CA MET A 353 8.79 -1.10 -8.63
C MET A 353 9.52 -2.44 -8.81
N LEU A 354 9.40 -3.35 -7.83
CA LEU A 354 9.98 -4.70 -7.90
C LEU A 354 9.28 -5.59 -8.94
N SER A 355 8.03 -5.30 -9.28
CA SER A 355 7.26 -5.98 -10.33
C SER A 355 7.30 -5.26 -11.69
N ASN A 356 8.23 -4.33 -11.90
CA ASN A 356 8.40 -3.51 -13.12
C ASN A 356 7.20 -2.61 -13.50
N ILE A 357 6.31 -2.29 -12.54
CA ILE A 357 5.13 -1.44 -12.73
C ILE A 357 5.46 0.03 -12.42
N LYS A 358 5.37 0.89 -13.45
CA LYS A 358 5.52 2.36 -13.31
C LYS A 358 4.19 3.02 -12.92
N ILE A 359 4.10 3.51 -11.68
CA ILE A 359 2.89 4.17 -11.12
C ILE A 359 2.74 5.62 -11.62
N LYS A 360 1.59 5.92 -12.25
CA LYS A 360 1.10 7.26 -12.64
C LYS A 360 0.30 7.97 -11.53
N SER A 361 -0.49 7.21 -10.77
CA SER A 361 -1.15 7.72 -9.56
C SER A 361 -1.36 6.64 -8.50
N LEU A 362 -1.30 7.06 -7.23
CA LEU A 362 -1.64 6.25 -6.07
C LEU A 362 -2.64 7.04 -5.23
N HIS A 363 -3.88 6.56 -5.16
CA HIS A 363 -5.01 7.26 -4.56
C HIS A 363 -5.67 6.37 -3.49
N ARG A 364 -5.65 6.78 -2.22
CA ARG A 364 -6.30 6.03 -1.14
C ARG A 364 -7.79 6.34 -1.11
N ILE A 365 -8.64 5.34 -1.29
CA ILE A 365 -10.10 5.51 -1.31
C ILE A 365 -10.78 5.13 0.01
N ARG A 366 -10.12 4.33 0.86
CA ARG A 366 -10.73 3.81 2.10
C ARG A 366 -9.72 3.51 3.20
N ILE A 367 -10.17 3.61 4.45
CA ILE A 367 -9.47 3.13 5.65
C ILE A 367 -10.49 2.50 6.60
N GLY A 368 -10.43 1.19 6.80
CA GLY A 368 -11.47 0.47 7.55
C GLY A 368 -12.85 0.68 6.91
N ASN A 369 -13.83 1.08 7.72
CA ASN A 369 -15.19 1.36 7.23
C ASN A 369 -15.35 2.80 6.70
N ILE A 370 -14.33 3.66 6.82
CA ILE A 370 -14.37 5.05 6.34
C ILE A 370 -13.95 5.12 4.88
N HIS A 371 -14.89 5.55 4.04
CA HIS A 371 -14.74 5.69 2.60
C HIS A 371 -14.58 7.17 2.21
N LEU A 372 -13.91 7.42 1.08
CA LEU A 372 -13.71 8.77 0.56
C LEU A 372 -14.98 9.34 -0.08
N ASN A 373 -15.74 8.47 -0.75
CA ASN A 373 -16.93 8.80 -1.55
C ASN A 373 -16.66 10.01 -2.46
N ASP A 374 -17.66 10.86 -2.66
CA ASP A 374 -17.63 12.01 -3.57
C ASP A 374 -16.90 13.24 -3.01
N LEU A 375 -16.16 13.11 -1.90
CA LEU A 375 -15.42 14.22 -1.28
C LEU A 375 -14.41 14.82 -2.29
N PRO A 376 -14.59 16.06 -2.77
CA PRO A 376 -13.75 16.59 -3.85
C PRO A 376 -12.30 16.80 -3.41
N ILE A 377 -11.37 16.72 -4.37
CA ILE A 377 -9.94 16.84 -4.06
C ILE A 377 -9.59 18.21 -3.47
N GLY A 378 -8.76 18.22 -2.43
CA GLY A 378 -8.45 19.42 -1.65
C GLY A 378 -9.50 19.81 -0.60
N LYS A 379 -10.73 19.26 -0.66
CA LYS A 379 -11.79 19.52 0.32
C LYS A 379 -11.74 18.55 1.51
N TRP A 380 -12.40 18.94 2.60
CA TRP A 380 -12.51 18.17 3.82
C TRP A 380 -13.92 18.24 4.42
N ARG A 381 -14.33 17.21 5.16
CA ARG A 381 -15.59 17.18 5.93
C ARG A 381 -15.34 16.64 7.33
N PHE A 382 -16.26 16.88 8.26
CA PHE A 382 -16.24 16.19 9.55
C PHE A 382 -16.50 14.69 9.37
N LEU A 383 -15.95 13.87 10.27
CA LEU A 383 -16.42 12.50 10.48
C LEU A 383 -17.85 12.58 11.03
N MET A 384 -18.79 11.86 10.43
CA MET A 384 -20.19 11.87 10.85
C MET A 384 -20.41 10.98 12.10
N PRO A 385 -21.46 11.22 12.91
CA PRO A 385 -21.72 10.45 14.13
C PRO A 385 -21.97 8.95 13.89
N ASN A 386 -22.48 8.59 12.70
CA ASN A 386 -22.70 7.23 12.25
C ASN A 386 -21.46 6.59 11.57
N GLU A 387 -20.36 7.32 11.42
CA GLU A 387 -19.11 6.84 10.83
C GLU A 387 -18.10 6.39 11.89
N TYR A 388 -17.62 5.16 11.76
CA TYR A 388 -16.65 4.56 12.69
C TYR A 388 -15.54 3.83 11.91
N PHE A 389 -14.35 3.70 12.51
CA PHE A 389 -13.18 3.13 11.83
C PHE A 389 -13.10 1.60 11.86
N PHE A 390 -13.85 0.94 12.76
CA PHE A 390 -13.72 -0.46 13.17
C PHE A 390 -15.01 -1.22 12.95
#